data_AF-A0AAN8K0J7-F1
#
_entry.id   AF-A0AAN8K0J7-F1
#
_cell.length_a   1.000
_cell.length_b   1.000
_cell.length_c   1.000
_cell.angle_alpha   90.00
_cell.angle_beta   90.00
_cell.angle_gamma   90.00
#
_symmetry.space_group_name_H-M   'P 1'
#
loop_
_entity.id
_entity.type
_entity.pdbx_description
1 polymer ?
#
loop_
_entity_poly.entity_id
_entity_poly.type
_entity_poly.pdbx_seq_one_letter_code
_entity_poly.pdbx_strand_id
1 'polypeptide(L)'
;MGYNPDADYDLNPKPKPKGKCFPANTQVYTKDGIKYIEDVQVGDLIHDGEGFSEVWVYAHYDITTAVIYYHIQTEKNTILISEEHFLDVKDPNQASTISKMANQVTTDDCLINKIGMPEKILKIEKKEGLGMFAPFTLSGKILVNEIRASCYAVVEPTLAHGALEDLRAMYKDPAKKNKLGDLLKPDQMGIPQVFHEAFKSLLNVETV
;
A
#
# COMPACT_ATOMS: atom_id res chain seq x y z
N MET A 1 -30.25 -35.42 2.47
CA MET A 1 -28.91 -34.87 2.17
C MET A 1 -28.23 -34.66 3.51
N GLY A 2 -27.19 -35.45 3.79
CA GLY A 2 -26.66 -35.69 5.13
C GLY A 2 -25.68 -34.61 5.59
N TYR A 3 -25.78 -34.29 6.88
CA TYR A 3 -24.75 -33.64 7.66
C TYR A 3 -23.49 -34.52 7.66
N ASN A 4 -22.37 -33.98 7.16
CA ASN A 4 -21.06 -34.65 7.20
C ASN A 4 -20.27 -34.10 8.40
N PRO A 5 -20.13 -34.86 9.50
CA PRO A 5 -19.36 -34.44 10.67
C PRO A 5 -17.84 -34.41 10.43
N ASP A 6 -17.37 -34.91 9.28
CA ASP A 6 -15.96 -35.01 8.92
C ASP A 6 -15.50 -33.90 7.97
N ALA A 7 -16.22 -32.76 7.91
CA ALA A 7 -15.66 -31.57 7.30
C ALA A 7 -14.45 -31.15 8.13
N ASP A 8 -13.26 -31.45 7.61
CA ASP A 8 -11.94 -31.10 8.13
C ASP A 8 -11.85 -29.58 8.31
N TYR A 9 -12.34 -29.09 9.46
CA TYR A 9 -12.00 -27.78 9.97
C TYR A 9 -10.54 -27.87 10.36
N ASP A 10 -9.66 -27.41 9.47
CA ASP A 10 -8.23 -27.29 9.73
C ASP A 10 -8.01 -26.52 11.06
N LEU A 11 -7.78 -27.28 12.12
CA LEU A 11 -7.62 -26.78 13.50
C LEU A 11 -6.27 -26.06 13.68
N ASN A 12 -5.43 -26.03 12.64
CA ASN A 12 -4.17 -25.33 12.60
C ASN A 12 -4.14 -24.38 11.40
N PRO A 13 -4.92 -23.27 11.43
CA PRO A 13 -4.92 -22.32 10.33
C PRO A 13 -3.48 -21.90 10.05
N LYS A 14 -3.01 -22.19 8.84
CA LYS A 14 -1.68 -21.76 8.37
C LYS A 14 -1.51 -20.27 8.69
N PRO A 15 -0.31 -19.83 9.14
CA PRO A 15 -0.06 -18.42 9.38
C PRO A 15 -0.47 -17.63 8.15
N LYS A 16 -1.41 -16.69 8.32
CA LYS A 16 -1.83 -15.83 7.21
C LYS A 16 -0.62 -15.03 6.73
N PRO A 17 -0.45 -14.87 5.40
CA PRO A 17 0.65 -14.09 4.87
C PRO A 17 0.62 -12.66 5.42
N LYS A 18 1.80 -12.11 5.69
CA LYS A 18 1.95 -10.68 5.98
C LYS A 18 2.02 -9.96 4.63
N GLY A 19 0.93 -9.32 4.24
CA GLY A 19 0.89 -8.51 3.01
C GLY A 19 1.80 -7.29 3.11
N LYS A 20 2.09 -6.66 1.98
CA LYS A 20 2.88 -5.41 1.86
C LYS A 20 2.07 -4.34 1.12
N CYS A 21 0.76 -4.33 1.34
CA CYS A 21 -0.24 -3.77 0.45
C CYS A 21 -1.44 -3.21 1.22
N PHE A 22 -2.39 -2.61 0.50
CA PHE A 22 -3.72 -2.29 1.02
C PHE A 22 -4.70 -3.46 0.77
N PRO A 23 -5.73 -3.63 1.60
CA PRO A 23 -6.80 -4.60 1.37
C PRO A 23 -7.85 -4.08 0.36
N ALA A 24 -8.72 -4.98 -0.10
CA ALA A 24 -9.95 -4.64 -0.81
C ALA A 24 -10.83 -3.70 0.02
N ASN A 25 -11.73 -2.97 -0.64
CA ASN A 25 -12.59 -1.92 -0.09
C ASN A 25 -11.84 -0.71 0.47
N THR A 26 -10.51 -0.61 0.29
CA THR A 26 -9.78 0.64 0.53
C THR A 26 -10.27 1.69 -0.45
N GLN A 27 -10.70 2.85 0.05
CA GLN A 27 -11.20 3.94 -0.77
C GLN A 27 -10.04 4.81 -1.25
N VAL A 28 -10.00 5.04 -2.55
CA VAL A 28 -9.15 6.05 -3.19
C VAL A 28 -10.01 7.14 -3.82
N TYR A 29 -9.42 8.30 -4.05
CA TYR A 29 -10.14 9.49 -4.51
C TYR A 29 -9.67 9.86 -5.90
N THR A 30 -10.56 9.77 -6.88
CA THR A 30 -10.26 10.16 -8.27
C THR A 30 -10.96 11.48 -8.59
N LYS A 31 -10.66 12.07 -9.75
CA LYS A 31 -11.38 13.26 -10.23
C LYS A 31 -12.87 13.00 -10.47
N ASP A 32 -13.23 11.75 -10.77
CA ASP A 32 -14.59 11.33 -11.09
C ASP A 32 -15.35 10.78 -9.86
N GLY A 33 -14.72 10.80 -8.68
CA GLY A 33 -15.29 10.34 -7.43
C GLY A 33 -14.45 9.26 -6.73
N ILE A 34 -15.03 8.63 -5.72
CA ILE A 34 -14.39 7.58 -4.93
C ILE A 34 -14.39 6.28 -5.74
N LYS A 35 -13.26 5.58 -5.75
CA LYS A 35 -13.15 4.18 -6.21
C LYS A 35 -12.66 3.29 -5.06
N TYR A 36 -12.96 2.00 -5.14
CA TYR A 36 -12.25 1.02 -4.33
C TYR A 36 -10.92 0.64 -5.00
N ILE A 37 -9.93 0.26 -4.20
CA ILE A 37 -8.57 0.06 -4.68
C ILE A 37 -8.46 -1.09 -5.68
N GLU A 38 -9.32 -2.10 -5.57
CA GLU A 38 -9.43 -3.22 -6.50
C GLU A 38 -9.93 -2.82 -7.90
N ASP A 39 -10.64 -1.68 -8.00
CA ASP A 39 -11.23 -1.14 -9.23
C ASP A 39 -10.33 -0.07 -9.90
N VAL A 40 -9.21 0.29 -9.27
CA VAL A 40 -8.27 1.26 -9.82
C VAL A 40 -7.58 0.68 -11.05
N GLN A 41 -7.33 1.49 -12.06
CA GLN A 41 -6.68 1.07 -13.29
C GLN A 41 -5.40 1.87 -13.55
N VAL A 42 -4.45 1.28 -14.27
CA VAL A 42 -3.30 2.03 -14.80
C VAL A 42 -3.83 3.14 -15.70
N GLY A 43 -3.34 4.36 -15.48
CA GLY A 43 -3.81 5.59 -16.12
C GLY A 43 -4.81 6.38 -15.28
N ASP A 44 -5.38 5.81 -14.21
CA ASP A 44 -6.25 6.57 -13.31
C ASP A 44 -5.47 7.69 -12.61
N LEU A 45 -6.07 8.88 -12.54
CA LEU A 45 -5.57 10.00 -11.72
C LEU A 45 -6.19 9.90 -10.33
N ILE A 46 -5.41 9.47 -9.34
CA ILE A 46 -5.85 9.34 -7.95
C ILE A 46 -5.17 10.39 -7.06
N HIS A 47 -5.86 10.80 -6.02
CA HIS A 47 -5.38 11.83 -5.10
C HIS A 47 -4.22 11.27 -4.27
N ASP A 48 -3.13 12.03 -4.15
CA ASP A 48 -1.91 11.61 -3.46
C ASP A 48 -1.70 12.31 -2.11
N GLY A 49 -2.66 13.17 -1.72
CA GLY A 49 -2.66 13.96 -0.50
C GLY A 49 -2.45 15.45 -0.77
N GLU A 50 -1.79 15.80 -1.87
CA GLU A 50 -1.49 17.19 -2.26
C GLU A 50 -2.13 17.56 -3.61
N GLY A 51 -2.29 16.58 -4.50
CA GLY A 51 -2.95 16.72 -5.79
C GLY A 51 -3.35 15.37 -6.38
N PHE A 52 -3.50 15.31 -7.70
CA PHE A 52 -3.79 14.07 -8.42
C PHE A 52 -2.54 13.56 -9.13
N SER A 53 -2.30 12.26 -9.01
CA SER A 53 -1.14 11.57 -9.54
C SER A 53 -1.58 10.32 -10.30
N GLU A 54 -0.99 10.09 -11.47
CA GLU A 54 -1.36 8.98 -12.34
C GLU A 54 -0.83 7.66 -11.78
N VAL A 55 -1.69 6.65 -11.73
CA VAL A 55 -1.30 5.26 -11.44
C VAL A 55 -0.60 4.71 -12.67
N TRP A 56 0.68 4.36 -12.54
CA TRP A 56 1.47 3.88 -13.69
C TRP A 56 1.67 2.36 -13.69
N VAL A 57 1.48 1.71 -12.54
CA VAL A 57 1.66 0.25 -12.38
C VAL A 57 0.99 -0.28 -11.11
N TYR A 58 0.67 -1.57 -11.10
CA TYR A 58 0.40 -2.34 -9.89
C TYR A 58 1.62 -3.15 -9.48
N ALA A 59 2.16 -2.88 -8.29
CA ALA A 59 3.23 -3.68 -7.71
C ALA A 59 2.74 -4.99 -7.09
N HIS A 60 1.45 -5.07 -6.78
CA HIS A 60 0.78 -6.28 -6.34
C HIS A 60 -0.71 -6.15 -6.65
N TYR A 61 -1.30 -7.21 -7.21
CA TYR A 61 -2.74 -7.33 -7.40
C TYR A 61 -3.20 -8.76 -7.12
N ASP A 62 -3.83 -8.98 -5.97
CA ASP A 62 -4.42 -10.26 -5.57
C ASP A 62 -5.78 -10.00 -4.90
N ILE A 63 -6.85 -10.60 -5.40
CA ILE A 63 -8.21 -10.42 -4.88
C ILE A 63 -8.62 -11.51 -3.87
N THR A 64 -7.82 -12.56 -3.72
CA THR A 64 -8.23 -13.83 -3.09
C THR A 64 -7.66 -14.04 -1.69
N THR A 65 -6.48 -13.48 -1.41
CA THR A 65 -5.75 -13.81 -0.18
C THR A 65 -6.26 -13.03 1.03
N ALA A 66 -6.56 -13.72 2.12
CA ALA A 66 -6.85 -13.10 3.42
C ALA A 66 -5.55 -12.82 4.19
N VAL A 67 -5.37 -11.58 4.65
CA VAL A 67 -4.18 -11.08 5.35
C VAL A 67 -4.59 -10.42 6.67
N ILE A 68 -3.70 -10.45 7.66
CA ILE A 68 -3.86 -9.66 8.90
C ILE A 68 -3.27 -8.27 8.70
N TYR A 69 -4.10 -7.26 8.87
CA TYR A 69 -3.78 -5.84 8.72
C TYR A 69 -3.83 -5.11 10.06
N TYR A 70 -3.17 -3.96 10.12
CA TYR A 70 -3.33 -2.98 11.17
C TYR A 70 -4.58 -2.15 10.88
N HIS A 71 -5.55 -2.26 11.77
CA HIS A 71 -6.74 -1.44 11.82
C HIS A 71 -6.47 -0.26 12.74
N ILE A 72 -6.23 0.91 12.14
CA ILE A 72 -5.91 2.14 12.85
C ILE A 72 -7.12 3.06 12.77
N GLN A 73 -7.72 3.32 13.92
CA GLN A 73 -8.84 4.24 14.06
C GLN A 73 -8.33 5.57 14.59
N THR A 74 -8.64 6.63 13.87
CA THR A 74 -8.38 8.03 14.27
C THR A 74 -9.68 8.68 14.74
N GLU A 75 -9.65 9.97 15.08
CA GLU A 75 -10.83 10.71 15.54
C GLU A 75 -11.96 10.81 14.50
N LYS A 76 -11.64 10.76 13.20
CA LYS A 76 -12.59 10.94 12.10
C LYS A 76 -12.56 9.80 11.08
N ASN A 77 -11.42 9.13 10.95
CA ASN A 77 -11.16 8.19 9.87
C ASN A 77 -10.69 6.83 10.39
N THR A 78 -10.59 5.87 9.47
CA THR A 78 -10.11 4.53 9.78
C THR A 78 -9.42 3.97 8.55
N ILE A 79 -8.24 3.39 8.78
CA ILE A 79 -7.44 2.75 7.75
C ILE A 79 -7.12 1.31 8.14
N LEU A 80 -7.17 0.43 7.16
CA LEU A 80 -6.72 -0.95 7.26
C LEU A 80 -5.49 -1.09 6.35
N ILE A 81 -4.33 -1.40 6.91
CA ILE A 81 -3.04 -1.31 6.20
C ILE A 81 -2.03 -2.34 6.68
N SER A 82 -1.17 -2.85 5.79
CA SER A 82 -0.24 -3.90 6.14
C SER A 82 0.87 -3.42 7.08
N GLU A 83 1.45 -4.36 7.83
CA GLU A 83 2.46 -4.11 8.88
C GLU A 83 3.59 -3.15 8.44
N GLU A 84 4.17 -3.37 7.25
CA GLU A 84 5.36 -2.67 6.75
C GLU A 84 5.03 -1.55 5.75
N HIS A 85 3.77 -1.13 5.64
CA HIS A 85 3.39 -0.03 4.75
C HIS A 85 3.61 1.32 5.41
N PHE A 86 4.07 2.31 4.64
CA PHE A 86 4.40 3.62 5.16
C PHE A 86 3.20 4.58 5.19
N LEU A 87 3.04 5.26 6.33
CA LEU A 87 2.06 6.32 6.58
C LEU A 87 2.76 7.66 6.82
N ASP A 88 2.10 8.75 6.44
CA ASP A 88 2.51 10.08 6.86
C ASP A 88 2.06 10.31 8.30
N VAL A 89 3.02 10.57 9.19
CA VAL A 89 2.80 10.63 10.64
C VAL A 89 3.38 11.93 11.22
N LYS A 90 2.59 12.58 12.07
CA LYS A 90 3.09 13.61 12.99
C LYS A 90 3.47 12.93 14.30
N ASP A 91 4.76 12.71 14.48
CA ASP A 91 5.35 12.24 15.74
C ASP A 91 5.51 13.43 16.70
N PRO A 92 5.13 13.30 17.98
CA PRO A 92 5.23 14.39 18.97
C PRO A 92 6.67 14.87 19.22
N ASN A 93 7.67 14.03 18.96
CA ASN A 93 9.09 14.34 19.13
C ASN A 93 9.74 14.89 17.86
N GLN A 94 9.01 14.94 16.74
CA GLN A 94 9.53 15.41 15.45
C GLN A 94 8.92 16.77 15.08
N ALA A 95 9.76 17.67 14.58
CA ALA A 95 9.32 18.99 14.15
C ALA A 95 8.42 18.91 12.90
N SER A 96 8.76 18.03 11.96
CA SER A 96 8.04 17.81 10.71
C SER A 96 7.22 16.52 10.74
N THR A 97 6.32 16.38 9.75
CA THR A 97 5.77 15.08 9.36
C THR A 97 6.91 14.16 8.93
N ILE A 98 6.84 12.90 9.32
CA ILE A 98 7.76 11.83 8.94
C ILE A 98 6.98 10.65 8.35
N SER A 99 7.69 9.74 7.70
CA SER A 99 7.12 8.48 7.24
C SER A 99 7.41 7.38 8.26
N LYS A 100 6.40 6.62 8.68
CA LYS A 100 6.55 5.46 9.58
C LYS A 100 5.83 4.25 9.02
N MET A 101 6.37 3.05 9.25
CA MET A 101 5.63 1.82 8.98
C MET A 101 4.45 1.68 9.93
N ALA A 102 3.34 1.08 9.48
CA ALA A 102 2.12 0.92 10.28
C ALA A 102 2.36 0.20 11.62
N ASN A 103 3.34 -0.71 11.69
CA ASN A 103 3.69 -1.42 12.92
C ASN A 103 4.54 -0.62 13.92
N GLN A 104 5.08 0.51 13.49
CA GLN A 104 5.84 1.46 14.32
C GLN A 104 4.98 2.61 14.83
N VAL A 105 3.76 2.75 14.31
CA VAL A 105 2.81 3.78 14.75
C VAL A 105 2.24 3.43 16.12
N THR A 106 2.14 4.43 17.00
CA THR A 106 1.54 4.29 18.33
C THR A 106 0.34 5.23 18.52
N THR A 107 -0.38 5.12 19.64
CA THR A 107 -1.48 6.05 19.97
C THR A 107 -1.01 7.45 20.38
N ASP A 108 0.30 7.66 20.56
CA ASP A 108 0.88 8.99 20.80
C ASP A 108 1.14 9.76 19.50
N ASP A 109 1.15 9.05 18.36
CA ASP A 109 1.26 9.62 17.03
C ASP A 109 -0.08 10.18 16.52
N CYS A 110 0.00 11.03 15.50
CA CYS A 110 -1.16 11.42 14.69
C CYS A 110 -0.93 11.04 13.22
N LEU A 111 -1.96 10.53 12.53
CA LEU A 111 -1.91 10.33 11.08
C LEU A 111 -2.20 11.65 10.36
N ILE A 112 -1.63 11.87 9.18
CA ILE A 112 -1.95 13.05 8.37
C ILE A 112 -3.17 12.77 7.49
N ASN A 113 -4.20 13.60 7.61
CA ASN A 113 -5.42 13.47 6.81
C ASN A 113 -5.35 14.18 5.45
N LYS A 114 -6.44 14.10 4.67
CA LYS A 114 -6.54 14.69 3.31
C LYS A 114 -6.20 16.17 3.22
N ILE A 115 -6.45 16.97 4.25
CA ILE A 115 -6.17 18.41 4.27
C ILE A 115 -4.77 18.72 4.82
N GLY A 116 -3.93 17.71 5.05
CA GLY A 116 -2.57 17.87 5.56
C GLY A 116 -2.50 18.14 7.06
N MET A 117 -3.59 17.90 7.79
CA MET A 117 -3.67 18.14 9.23
C MET A 117 -3.47 16.84 10.02
N PRO A 118 -2.78 16.87 11.17
CA PRO A 118 -2.70 15.73 12.08
C PRO A 118 -4.08 15.34 12.62
N GLU A 119 -4.32 14.04 12.70
CA GLU A 119 -5.51 13.43 13.26
C GLU A 119 -5.11 12.38 14.29
N LYS A 120 -5.60 12.55 15.52
CA LYS A 120 -5.16 11.71 16.65
C LYS A 120 -5.60 10.27 16.45
N ILE A 121 -4.69 9.34 16.76
CA ILE A 121 -4.98 7.91 16.78
C ILE A 121 -5.66 7.57 18.11
N LEU A 122 -6.81 6.90 18.02
CA LEU A 122 -7.60 6.48 19.17
C LEU A 122 -7.36 5.01 19.52
N LYS A 123 -7.17 4.17 18.50
CA LYS A 123 -7.05 2.73 18.67
C LYS A 123 -6.26 2.11 17.53
N ILE A 124 -5.42 1.14 17.87
CA ILE A 124 -4.72 0.28 16.93
C ILE A 124 -5.04 -1.16 17.31
N GLU A 125 -5.54 -1.93 16.35
CA GLU A 125 -5.80 -3.36 16.51
C GLU A 125 -5.44 -4.13 15.24
N LYS A 126 -5.42 -5.46 15.32
CA LYS A 126 -5.22 -6.29 14.14
C LYS A 126 -6.56 -6.81 13.66
N LYS A 127 -6.80 -6.71 12.36
CA LYS A 127 -8.04 -7.18 11.72
C LYS A 127 -7.72 -7.90 10.42
N GLU A 128 -8.49 -8.93 10.13
CA GLU A 128 -8.43 -9.61 8.85
C GLU A 128 -9.02 -8.74 7.73
N GLY A 129 -8.35 -8.71 6.59
CA GLY A 129 -8.79 -8.07 5.36
C GLY A 129 -8.54 -9.00 4.17
N LEU A 130 -9.32 -8.82 3.10
CA LEU A 130 -9.22 -9.60 1.87
C LEU A 130 -8.42 -8.83 0.82
N GLY A 131 -7.61 -9.55 0.03
CA GLY A 131 -6.88 -9.04 -1.12
C GLY A 131 -5.66 -8.20 -0.77
N MET A 132 -4.76 -8.05 -1.73
CA MET A 132 -3.52 -7.28 -1.64
C MET A 132 -3.36 -6.41 -2.88
N PHE A 133 -3.44 -5.10 -2.69
CA PHE A 133 -3.36 -4.11 -3.77
C PHE A 133 -2.27 -3.08 -3.46
N ALA A 134 -1.37 -2.87 -4.42
CA ALA A 134 -0.33 -1.84 -4.33
C ALA A 134 -0.23 -1.06 -5.65
N PRO A 135 -1.20 -0.16 -5.93
CA PRO A 135 -1.11 0.75 -7.07
C PRO A 135 -0.03 1.80 -6.80
N PHE A 136 0.93 1.94 -7.71
CA PHE A 136 1.97 2.96 -7.62
C PHE A 136 1.60 4.16 -8.47
N THR A 137 1.52 5.32 -7.83
CA THR A 137 1.35 6.61 -8.51
C THR A 137 2.70 7.15 -8.97
N LEU A 138 2.69 8.11 -9.91
CA LEU A 138 3.90 8.78 -10.38
C LEU A 138 4.60 9.59 -9.29
N SER A 139 3.88 10.03 -8.26
CA SER A 139 4.42 10.74 -7.10
C SER A 139 4.87 9.81 -5.97
N GLY A 140 4.50 8.52 -6.01
CA GLY A 140 4.81 7.56 -4.95
C GLY A 140 3.99 7.75 -3.66
N LYS A 141 2.99 8.63 -3.69
CA LYS A 141 2.06 8.91 -2.58
C LYS A 141 0.64 8.55 -2.98
N ILE A 142 -0.20 8.25 -1.99
CA ILE A 142 -1.62 7.90 -2.18
C ILE A 142 -2.45 8.38 -0.99
N LEU A 143 -3.64 8.91 -1.26
CA LEU A 143 -4.65 9.19 -0.24
C LEU A 143 -5.64 8.02 -0.18
N VAL A 144 -5.69 7.34 0.96
CA VAL A 144 -6.57 6.18 1.20
C VAL A 144 -7.43 6.43 2.43
N ASN A 145 -8.74 6.22 2.32
CA ASN A 145 -9.69 6.44 3.43
C ASN A 145 -9.47 7.80 4.15
N GLU A 146 -9.22 8.87 3.38
CA GLU A 146 -8.91 10.24 3.85
C GLU A 146 -7.58 10.39 4.63
N ILE A 147 -6.72 9.37 4.65
CA ILE A 147 -5.40 9.35 5.29
C ILE A 147 -4.29 9.29 4.24
N ARG A 148 -3.24 10.09 4.41
CA ARG A 148 -2.08 10.10 3.52
C ARG A 148 -1.16 8.92 3.81
N ALA A 149 -0.75 8.23 2.75
CA ALA A 149 0.14 7.09 2.80
C ALA A 149 1.14 7.12 1.64
N SER A 150 2.20 6.32 1.77
CA SER A 150 3.06 5.99 0.64
C SER A 150 2.40 4.93 -0.24
N CYS A 151 2.81 4.86 -1.51
CA CYS A 151 2.59 3.66 -2.33
C CYS A 151 3.53 2.51 -1.94
N TYR A 152 4.62 2.80 -1.22
CA TYR A 152 5.70 1.86 -0.92
C TYR A 152 5.54 1.21 0.46
N ALA A 153 6.06 -0.02 0.55
CA ALA A 153 6.16 -0.79 1.77
C ALA A 153 7.56 -1.43 1.85
N VAL A 154 7.99 -1.75 3.06
CA VAL A 154 9.28 -2.40 3.40
C VAL A 154 10.51 -1.52 3.15
N VAL A 155 10.69 -1.03 1.93
CA VAL A 155 11.78 -0.11 1.58
C VAL A 155 11.30 1.32 1.86
N GLU A 156 12.14 2.13 2.51
CA GLU A 156 11.85 3.54 2.76
C GLU A 156 11.37 4.26 1.48
N PRO A 157 10.29 5.07 1.55
CA PRO A 157 9.63 5.63 0.37
C PRO A 157 10.54 6.38 -0.60
N THR A 158 11.49 7.18 -0.10
CA THR A 158 12.42 7.95 -0.95
C THR A 158 13.38 7.04 -1.70
N LEU A 159 13.94 6.03 -1.03
CA LEU A 159 14.80 5.02 -1.65
C LEU A 159 14.03 4.17 -2.67
N ALA A 160 12.84 3.70 -2.30
CA ALA A 160 11.98 2.91 -3.19
C ALA A 160 11.58 3.73 -4.43
N HIS A 161 11.25 5.01 -4.23
CA HIS A 161 10.95 5.91 -5.32
C HIS A 161 12.16 6.06 -6.24
N GLY A 162 13.34 6.37 -5.70
CA GLY A 162 14.58 6.50 -6.47
C GLY A 162 14.91 5.25 -7.29
N ALA A 163 14.81 4.06 -6.71
CA ALA A 163 15.09 2.79 -7.38
C ALA A 163 14.23 2.52 -8.62
N LEU A 164 13.05 3.14 -8.69
CA LEU A 164 12.09 2.96 -9.78
C LEU A 164 12.06 4.15 -10.76
N GLU A 165 13.02 5.09 -10.68
CA GLU A 165 13.06 6.27 -11.53
C GLU A 165 13.11 5.92 -13.03
N ASP A 166 13.99 4.99 -13.42
CA ASP A 166 14.14 4.56 -14.82
C ASP A 166 12.85 3.93 -15.36
N LEU A 167 12.16 3.13 -14.56
CA LEU A 167 10.89 2.51 -14.95
C LEU A 167 9.78 3.56 -15.12
N ARG A 168 9.71 4.56 -14.24
CA ARG A 168 8.80 5.70 -14.41
C ARG A 168 9.15 6.53 -15.64
N ALA A 169 10.43 6.71 -15.96
CA ALA A 169 10.87 7.38 -17.16
C ALA A 169 10.46 6.60 -18.43
N MET A 170 10.59 5.27 -18.41
CA MET A 170 10.08 4.41 -19.49
C MET A 170 8.57 4.51 -19.67
N TYR A 171 7.81 4.63 -18.58
CA TYR A 171 6.34 4.76 -18.63
C TYR A 171 5.91 6.04 -19.37
N LYS A 172 6.62 7.13 -19.11
CA LYS A 172 6.38 8.45 -19.72
C LYS A 172 6.81 8.54 -21.19
N ASP A 173 7.62 7.60 -21.66
CA ASP A 173 8.13 7.56 -23.03
C ASP A 173 7.29 6.59 -23.89
N PRO A 174 6.43 7.09 -24.82
CA PRO A 174 5.59 6.24 -25.65
C PRO A 174 6.37 5.19 -26.46
N ALA A 175 7.62 5.47 -26.83
CA ALA A 175 8.45 4.53 -27.58
C ALA A 175 8.93 3.35 -26.71
N LYS A 176 8.92 3.50 -25.38
CA LYS A 176 9.38 2.48 -24.43
C LYS A 176 8.25 1.72 -23.74
N LYS A 177 6.98 2.11 -23.93
CA LYS A 177 5.82 1.48 -23.28
C LYS A 177 5.73 -0.03 -23.48
N ASN A 178 5.98 -0.53 -24.69
CA ASN A 178 5.96 -1.99 -24.95
C ASN A 178 7.03 -2.73 -24.15
N LYS A 179 8.27 -2.21 -24.19
CA LYS A 179 9.39 -2.77 -23.42
C LYS A 179 9.11 -2.72 -21.91
N LEU A 180 8.51 -1.65 -21.42
CA LEU A 180 8.10 -1.55 -20.03
C LEU A 180 7.03 -2.60 -19.69
N GLY A 181 6.02 -2.77 -20.54
CA GLY A 181 4.98 -3.78 -20.35
C GLY A 181 5.56 -5.20 -20.22
N ASP A 182 6.61 -5.52 -20.97
CA ASP A 182 7.31 -6.80 -20.82
C ASP A 182 8.02 -6.96 -19.46
N LEU A 183 8.64 -5.89 -18.95
CA LEU A 183 9.29 -5.87 -17.63
C LEU A 183 8.30 -5.92 -16.47
N LEU A 184 7.09 -5.41 -16.67
CA LEU A 184 6.04 -5.32 -15.66
C LEU A 184 5.14 -6.55 -15.58
N LYS A 185 5.43 -7.62 -16.33
CA LYS A 185 4.67 -8.86 -16.25
C LYS A 185 4.73 -9.43 -14.82
N PRO A 186 3.58 -9.63 -14.16
CA PRO A 186 3.56 -10.16 -12.81
C PRO A 186 3.94 -11.64 -12.78
N ASP A 187 4.55 -12.07 -11.67
CA ASP A 187 4.75 -13.46 -11.32
C ASP A 187 3.43 -14.13 -10.86
N GLN A 188 3.51 -15.38 -10.41
CA GLN A 188 2.35 -16.13 -9.93
C GLN A 188 1.71 -15.54 -8.66
N MET A 189 2.41 -14.63 -7.96
CA MET A 189 1.91 -13.92 -6.79
C MET A 189 1.37 -12.53 -7.17
N GLY A 190 1.31 -12.18 -8.45
CA GLY A 190 0.81 -10.87 -8.88
C GLY A 190 1.84 -9.73 -8.75
N ILE A 191 3.14 -10.05 -8.57
CA ILE A 191 4.20 -9.05 -8.37
C ILE A 191 5.11 -9.00 -9.62
N PRO A 192 5.36 -7.82 -10.22
CA PRO A 192 6.34 -7.70 -11.31
C PRO A 192 7.77 -8.06 -10.89
N GLN A 193 8.41 -8.97 -11.62
CA GLN A 193 9.74 -9.49 -11.25
C GLN A 193 10.81 -8.40 -11.16
N VAL A 194 10.72 -7.38 -12.00
CA VAL A 194 11.64 -6.22 -12.00
C VAL A 194 11.65 -5.48 -10.66
N PHE A 195 10.57 -5.55 -9.87
CA PHE A 195 10.52 -4.92 -8.54
C PHE A 195 11.30 -5.73 -7.50
N HIS A 196 11.31 -7.06 -7.60
CA HIS A 196 12.18 -7.89 -6.75
C HIS A 196 13.64 -7.48 -6.98
N GLU A 197 14.05 -7.32 -8.24
CA GLU A 197 15.42 -6.91 -8.60
C GLU A 197 15.76 -5.49 -8.13
N ALA A 198 14.86 -4.53 -8.38
CA ALA A 198 15.06 -3.13 -8.00
C ALA A 198 15.20 -2.93 -6.49
N PHE A 199 14.48 -3.70 -5.69
CA PHE A 199 14.47 -3.55 -4.23
C PHE A 199 15.43 -4.49 -3.50
N LYS A 200 15.90 -5.58 -4.13
CA LYS A 200 16.80 -6.56 -3.50
C LYS A 200 18.08 -5.94 -2.94
N SER A 201 18.67 -4.97 -3.64
CA SER A 201 19.89 -4.30 -3.16
C SER A 201 19.62 -3.38 -1.98
N LEU A 202 18.44 -2.76 -1.91
CA LEU A 202 18.07 -1.80 -0.86
C LEU A 202 17.71 -2.49 0.45
N LEU A 203 17.08 -3.65 0.39
CA LEU A 203 16.73 -4.44 1.58
C LEU A 203 17.96 -4.96 2.35
N ASN A 204 19.13 -5.04 1.70
CA ASN A 204 20.39 -5.43 2.34
C ASN A 204 21.15 -4.24 2.97
N VAL A 205 20.70 -3.00 2.75
CA VAL A 205 21.35 -1.79 3.28
C VAL A 205 20.80 -1.43 4.67
N GLU A 206 19.63 -1.92 5.07
CA GLU A 206 19.00 -1.64 6.37
C GLU A 206 19.45 -2.54 7.53
N THR A 207 20.46 -3.41 7.32
CA THR A 207 21.04 -4.26 8.38
C THR A 207 22.46 -3.87 8.81
N VAL A 208 22.85 -2.60 8.67
CA VAL A 208 24.14 -2.07 9.16
C VAL A 208 23.93 -0.91 10.12
#